data_AF-T5KUE8-F1
#
_entry.id   AF-T5KUE8-F1
#
_cell.length_a   1.000
_cell.length_b   1.000
_cell.length_c   1.000
_cell.angle_alpha   90.00
_cell.angle_beta   90.00
_cell.angle_gamma   90.00
#
_symmetry.space_group_name_H-M   'P 1'
#
loop_
_entity.id
_entity.type
_entity.pdbx_description
1 polymer ?
#
loop_
_entity_poly.entity_id
_entity_poly.type
_entity_poly.pdbx_seq_one_letter_code
_entity_poly.pdbx_strand_id
1 'polypeptide(L)' 'MINSVASEVGSIVESAIKTAGRTKVSVSDETGIPYPTLNRKAAGKSEFSFTELLLIAECIGVSPAAFVPSAFAPLAVAS' A
#
# COMPACT_ATOMS: atom_id res chain seq x y z
N MET A 1 -12.62 -15.15 -7.68
CA MET A 1 -11.92 -14.16 -6.81
C MET A 1 -12.11 -12.82 -7.49
N ILE A 2 -12.81 -11.86 -6.88
CA ILE A 2 -12.92 -10.50 -7.45
C ILE A 2 -11.56 -9.84 -7.20
N ASN A 3 -10.75 -9.70 -8.24
CA ASN A 3 -9.46 -9.00 -8.16
C ASN A 3 -9.75 -7.49 -8.16
N SER A 4 -10.09 -6.94 -6.99
CA SER A 4 -10.36 -5.51 -6.85
C SER A 4 -9.04 -4.74 -6.72
N VAL A 5 -9.03 -3.50 -7.20
CA VAL A 5 -7.91 -2.56 -7.02
C VAL A 5 -7.53 -2.42 -5.55
N ALA A 6 -8.53 -2.42 -4.64
CA ALA A 6 -8.28 -2.39 -3.20
C ALA A 6 -7.49 -3.61 -2.70
N SER A 7 -7.78 -4.80 -3.21
CA SER A 7 -7.05 -6.02 -2.85
C SER A 7 -5.62 -6.03 -3.39
N GLU A 8 -5.42 -5.53 -4.62
CA GLU A 8 -4.10 -5.41 -5.23
C GLU A 8 -3.23 -4.43 -4.44
N VAL A 9 -3.71 -3.20 -4.23
CA VAL A 9 -3.00 -2.17 -3.46
C VAL A 9 -2.72 -2.65 -2.04
N GLY A 10 -3.68 -3.32 -1.39
CA GLY A 10 -3.49 -3.92 -0.07
C GLY A 10 -2.34 -4.91 -0.01
N SER A 11 -2.24 -5.79 -1.02
CA SER A 11 -1.14 -6.75 -1.15
C SER A 11 0.22 -6.07 -1.40
N ILE A 12 0.26 -5.03 -2.25
CA ILE A 12 1.48 -4.27 -2.53
C ILE A 12 1.97 -3.58 -1.25
N VAL A 13 1.07 -2.90 -0.52
CA VAL A 13 1.39 -2.24 0.76
C VAL A 13 1.90 -3.25 1.78
N GLU A 14 1.22 -4.39 1.95
CA GLU A 14 1.66 -5.42 2.90
C GLU A 14 3.04 -5.97 2.55
N SER A 15 3.29 -6.21 1.26
CA SER A 15 4.59 -6.69 0.78
C SER A 15 5.69 -5.65 0.97
N ALA A 16 5.41 -4.38 0.71
CA ALA A 16 6.37 -3.29 0.90
C ALA A 16 6.76 -3.11 2.37
N ILE A 17 5.79 -3.14 3.28
CA ILE A 17 6.03 -3.08 4.74
C ILE A 17 6.96 -4.23 5.18
N LYS A 18 6.70 -5.46 4.73
CA LYS A 18 7.52 -6.63 5.04
C LYS A 18 8.94 -6.50 4.46
N THR A 19 9.08 -6.08 3.21
CA THR A 19 10.37 -5.88 2.55
C THR A 19 11.21 -4.81 3.23
N ALA A 20 10.58 -3.76 3.76
CA ALA A 20 11.25 -2.72 4.56
C ALA A 20 11.64 -3.18 5.98
N GLY A 21 11.38 -4.44 6.35
CA GLY A 21 11.66 -4.96 7.69
C GLY A 21 10.77 -4.38 8.79
N ARG A 22 9.63 -3.78 8.42
CA ARG A 22 8.70 -3.13 9.35
C ARG A 22 7.52 -4.05 9.66
N THR A 23 6.86 -3.80 10.80
CA THR A 23 5.59 -4.42 11.13
C THR A 23 4.44 -3.46 10.89
N LYS A 24 3.24 -3.98 10.60
CA LYS A 24 2.02 -3.14 10.51
C LYS A 24 1.76 -2.33 11.79
N VAL A 25 2.16 -2.85 12.96
CA VAL A 25 2.10 -2.10 14.23
C VAL A 25 3.06 -0.91 14.20
N SER A 26 4.34 -1.14 13.86
CA SER A 26 5.33 -0.05 13.78
C SER A 26 4.97 1.03 12.75
N VAL A 27 4.27 0.67 11.68
CA VAL A 27 3.79 1.62 10.67
C VAL A 27 2.56 2.37 11.17
N SER A 28 1.64 1.69 11.85
CA SER A 28 0.49 2.33 12.52
C SER A 28 0.95 3.40 13.51
N ASP A 29 1.94 3.08 14.34
CA ASP A 29 2.44 3.98 15.37
C ASP A 29 3.11 5.23 14.78
N GLU A 30 3.86 5.08 13.69
CA GLU A 30 4.60 6.18 13.07
C GLU A 30 3.73 7.05 12.15
N THR A 31 2.78 6.45 11.42
CA THR A 31 1.91 7.16 10.47
C THR A 31 0.64 7.74 11.11
N GLY A 32 0.28 7.29 12.32
CA GLY A 32 -0.99 7.63 12.96
C GLY A 32 -2.22 6.92 12.37
N ILE A 33 -2.04 6.03 11.38
CA ILE A 33 -3.12 5.22 10.82
C ILE A 33 -3.45 4.12 11.83
N PRO A 34 -4.68 4.01 12.37
CA PRO A 34 -5.00 2.99 13.36
C PRO A 34 -4.73 1.58 12.84
N TYR A 35 -4.07 0.73 13.64
CA TYR A 35 -3.76 -0.65 13.25
C TYR A 35 -4.96 -1.44 12.70
N PRO A 36 -6.18 -1.40 13.29
CA PRO A 36 -7.33 -2.09 12.70
C PRO A 36 -7.68 -1.58 11.29
N THR A 37 -7.53 -0.28 11.05
CA THR A 37 -7.72 0.35 9.74
C THR A 37 -6.66 -0.11 8.75
N LEU A 38 -5.38 -0.01 9.10
CA LEU A 38 -4.27 -0.46 8.27
C LEU A 38 -4.40 -1.94 7.92
N ASN A 39 -4.66 -2.79 8.91
CA ASN A 39 -4.78 -4.23 8.72
C ASN A 39 -5.99 -4.59 7.83
N ARG A 40 -7.13 -3.92 8.01
CA ARG A 40 -8.33 -4.13 7.19
C ARG A 40 -8.10 -3.72 5.73
N LYS A 41 -7.44 -2.59 5.49
CA LYS A 41 -7.10 -2.11 4.14
C LYS A 41 -6.04 -2.97 3.45
N ALA A 42 -5.00 -3.38 4.18
CA ALA A 42 -3.99 -4.32 3.68
C ALA A 42 -4.61 -5.68 3.28
N ALA A 43 -5.64 -6.12 3.99
CA ALA A 43 -6.43 -7.31 3.64
C ALA A 43 -7.44 -7.09 2.48
N GLY A 44 -7.38 -5.94 1.79
CA GLY A 44 -8.20 -5.63 0.62
C GLY A 44 -9.67 -5.35 0.94
N LYS A 45 -10.03 -5.10 2.20
CA LYS A 45 -11.44 -4.90 2.61
C LYS A 45 -11.95 -3.48 2.38
N SER A 46 -11.07 -2.53 2.10
CA SER A 46 -11.37 -1.18 1.58
C SER A 46 -10.11 -0.53 1.03
N GLU A 47 -10.29 0.58 0.34
CA GLU A 47 -9.27 1.34 -0.37
C GLU A 47 -8.34 2.10 0.59
N PHE A 48 -7.09 2.27 0.19
CA PHE A 48 -6.22 3.31 0.72
C PHE A 48 -6.49 4.63 -0.01
N SER A 49 -6.50 5.73 0.74
CA SER A 49 -6.43 7.08 0.18
C SER A 49 -4.99 7.42 -0.23
N PHE A 50 -4.82 8.41 -1.10
CA PHE A 50 -3.48 8.88 -1.46
C PHE A 50 -2.68 9.41 -0.27
N THR A 51 -3.33 10.06 0.70
CA THR A 51 -2.68 10.53 1.93
C THR A 51 -2.12 9.37 2.74
N GLU A 52 -2.88 8.29 2.92
CA GLU A 52 -2.38 7.11 3.63
C GLU A 52 -1.22 6.44 2.88
N LEU A 53 -1.31 6.34 1.54
CA LEU A 53 -0.22 5.80 0.73
C LEU A 53 1.05 6.65 0.82
N LEU A 54 0.93 7.98 0.84
CA LEU A 54 2.06 8.88 1.03
C LEU A 54 2.72 8.69 2.39
N LEU A 55 1.94 8.68 3.48
CA LEU A 55 2.45 8.50 4.84
C LEU A 55 3.16 7.15 5.00
N ILE A 56 2.59 6.08 4.44
CA ILE A 56 3.21 4.75 4.47
C ILE A 56 4.50 4.75 3.66
N ALA A 57 4.52 5.35 2.46
CA ALA A 57 5.70 5.46 1.63
C ALA A 57 6.86 6.19 2.34
N GLU A 58 6.57 7.32 2.96
CA GLU A 58 7.54 8.09 3.76
C GLU A 58 8.07 7.26 4.94
N CYS A 59 7.18 6.60 5.68
CA CYS A 59 7.53 5.75 6.83
C CYS A 59 8.46 4.58 6.46
N ILE A 60 8.27 3.97 5.29
CA ILE A 60 9.07 2.80 4.86
C ILE A 60 10.17 3.14 3.85
N GLY A 61 10.35 4.41 3.51
CA GLY A 61 11.43 4.89 2.63
C GLY A 61 11.29 4.49 1.16
N VAL A 62 10.06 4.43 0.63
CA VAL A 62 9.81 4.12 -0.80
C VAL A 62 9.08 5.28 -1.50
N SER A 63 9.10 5.29 -2.83
CA SER A 63 8.28 6.22 -3.60
C SER A 63 6.78 5.84 -3.49
N PRO A 64 5.85 6.81 -3.30
CA PRO A 64 4.41 6.54 -3.33
C PRO A 64 3.94 5.88 -4.63
N ALA A 65 4.65 6.11 -5.74
CA ALA A 65 4.37 5.46 -7.02
C ALA A 65 4.54 3.93 -6.98
N ALA A 66 5.25 3.40 -5.98
CA ALA A 66 5.38 1.95 -5.78
C ALA A 66 4.05 1.28 -5.42
N PHE A 67 3.04 2.05 -4.98
CA PHE A 67 1.70 1.53 -4.65
C PHE A 67 0.70 1.62 -5.80
N VAL A 68 1.13 2.07 -6.98
CA VAL A 68 0.26 2.21 -8.15
C VAL A 68 -0.13 0.82 -8.66
N PRO A 69 -1.43 0.50 -8.76
CA PRO A 69 -1.88 -0.80 -9.22
C PRO A 69 -1.66 -0.94 -10.74
N SER A 70 -1.55 -2.19 -11.19
CA SER A 70 -1.22 -2.55 -12.58
C SER A 70 -2.17 -1.98 -13.63
N ALA A 71 -3.42 -1.68 -13.27
CA ALA A 71 -4.39 -1.00 -14.13
C ALA A 71 -3.94 0.39 -14.60
N PHE A 72 -2.98 1.01 -13.90
CA PHE A 72 -2.39 2.31 -14.24
C PHE A 72 -0.94 2.19 -14.71
N ALA A 73 -0.43 0.97 -14.92
CA ALA A 73 0.87 0.79 -15.53
C ALA A 73 0.84 1.42 -16.94
N PRO A 74 1.89 2.16 -17.34
CA PRO A 74 1.96 2.68 -18.69
C PRO A 74 1.85 1.53 -19.69
N LEU A 75 1.01 1.68 -20.71
CA LEU A 75 1.04 0.80 -21.86
C LEU A 75 2.47 0.86 -22.39
N ALA A 76 3.18 -0.26 -22.36
CA ALA A 76 4.55 -0.34 -22.85
C ALA A 76 4.56 0.18 -24.29
N VAL A 77 5.05 1.40 -24.49
CA VAL A 77 5.29 1.94 -25.82
C VAL A 77 6.51 1.19 -26.32
N ALA A 78 6.29 0.16 -27.13
CA ALA A 78 7.35 -0.51 -27.86
C ALA A 78 8.21 0.56 -28.56
N SER A 79 9.44 0.68 -28.09
CA SER A 79 10.49 1.48 -28.74
C SER A 79 11.37 0.55 -29.56
#